data_AF-A0A7C5W5M5-F1
#
_entry.id   AF-A0A7C5W5M5-F1
#
_cell.length_a   1.000
_cell.length_b   1.000
_cell.length_c   1.000
_cell.angle_alpha   90.00
_cell.angle_beta   90.00
_cell.angle_gamma   90.00
#
_symmetry.space_group_name_H-M   'P 1'
#
loop_
_entity.id
_entity.type
_entity.pdbx_description
1 polymer ?
#
loop_
_entity_poly.entity_id
_entity_poly.type
_entity_poly.pdbx_seq_one_letter_code
_entity_poly.pdbx_strand_id
1 'polypeptide(L)'
;MKVKVFTRNVTSSVSGGFETLISRYFEEEINRWLSQVNIQLVSIQLSSASLSPTSIIVMCMLFYKELSPQPQTQTASSTPNNGDLPPVERY
;
A
#
# COMPACT_ATOMS: atom_id res chain seq x y z
N MET A 1 -3.67 -8.63 -16.60
CA MET A 1 -3.17 -8.92 -15.24
C MET A 1 -1.76 -8.40 -15.17
N LYS A 2 -1.38 -7.69 -14.11
CA LYS A 2 0.00 -7.20 -13.92
C LYS A 2 0.64 -7.90 -12.73
N VAL A 3 1.97 -7.96 -12.74
CA VAL A 3 2.77 -8.57 -11.68
C VAL A 3 3.79 -7.54 -11.18
N LYS A 4 3.89 -7.40 -9.85
CA LYS A 4 4.94 -6.62 -9.18
C LYS A 4 5.77 -7.59 -8.34
N VAL A 5 7.09 -7.50 -8.46
CA VAL A 5 8.01 -8.40 -7.77
C VAL A 5 8.89 -7.58 -6.82
N PHE A 6 8.97 -8.02 -5.57
CA PHE A 6 9.90 -7.51 -4.57
C PHE A 6 10.86 -8.63 -4.20
N THR A 7 12.16 -8.41 -4.32
CA THR A 7 13.19 -9.39 -3.97
C THR A 7 14.08 -8.81 -2.91
N ARG A 8 14.38 -9.58 -1.85
CA ARG A 8 15.29 -9.15 -0.81
C ARG A 8 16.18 -10.29 -0.36
N ASN A 9 17.46 -9.96 -0.16
CA ASN A 9 18.39 -10.82 0.55
C ASN A 9 18.25 -10.53 2.04
N VAL A 10 17.99 -11.57 2.82
CA VAL A 10 17.95 -11.50 4.27
C VAL A 10 19.07 -12.38 4.80
N THR A 11 19.94 -11.77 5.60
CA THR A 11 20.99 -12.45 6.35
C THR A 11 20.67 -12.32 7.82
N SER A 12 20.58 -13.44 8.54
CA SER A 12 20.38 -13.45 9.99
C SER A 12 21.48 -14.30 10.61
N SER A 13 22.06 -13.75 11.67
CA SER A 13 22.93 -14.47 12.60
C SER A 13 22.13 -15.24 13.66
N VAL A 14 20.80 -15.05 13.71
CA VAL A 14 19.89 -15.65 14.69
C VAL A 14 18.97 -16.66 13.98
N SER A 15 19.04 -17.92 14.41
CA SER A 15 18.18 -18.99 13.92
C SER A 15 16.70 -18.70 14.16
N GLY A 16 15.86 -18.81 13.12
CA GLY A 16 14.40 -18.62 13.20
C GLY A 16 13.90 -17.16 13.14
N GLY A 17 14.76 -16.16 13.27
CA GLY A 17 14.37 -14.73 13.21
C GLY A 17 14.05 -14.20 11.80
N PHE A 18 14.29 -15.02 10.78
CA PHE A 18 14.10 -14.65 9.38
C PHE A 18 12.65 -14.32 9.06
N GLU A 19 11.71 -15.18 9.44
CA GLU A 19 10.30 -15.05 9.06
C GLU A 19 9.70 -13.73 9.54
N THR A 20 9.97 -13.34 10.78
CA THR A 20 9.48 -12.07 11.34
C THR A 20 10.07 -10.85 10.64
N LEU A 21 11.37 -10.86 10.33
CA LEU A 21 12.05 -9.77 9.61
C LEU A 21 11.52 -9.64 8.17
N ILE A 22 11.31 -10.78 7.52
CA ILE A 22 10.78 -10.88 6.16
C ILE A 22 9.35 -10.35 6.10
N SER A 23 8.47 -10.84 6.98
CA SER A 23 7.06 -10.46 7.01
C SER A 23 6.90 -8.96 7.21
N ARG A 24 7.58 -8.38 8.21
CA ARG A 24 7.48 -6.93 8.48
C ARG A 24 7.97 -6.10 7.30
N TYR A 25 9.10 -6.47 6.71
CA TYR A 25 9.65 -5.73 5.58
C TYR A 25 8.71 -5.74 4.37
N PHE A 26 8.23 -6.93 3.98
CA PHE A 26 7.32 -7.00 2.84
C PHE A 26 5.99 -6.32 3.12
N GLU A 27 5.45 -6.42 4.33
CA GLU A 27 4.21 -5.73 4.70
C GLU A 27 4.33 -4.21 4.53
N GLU A 28 5.40 -3.59 5.05
CA GLU A 28 5.65 -2.16 4.91
C GLU A 28 5.83 -1.75 3.43
N GLU A 29 6.63 -2.51 2.67
CA GLU A 29 6.92 -2.20 1.27
C GLU A 29 5.67 -2.36 0.38
N ILE A 30 4.87 -3.41 0.62
CA ILE A 30 3.59 -3.65 -0.09
C ILE A 30 2.60 -2.55 0.25
N ASN A 31 2.43 -2.19 1.52
CA ASN A 31 1.51 -1.12 1.93
C ASN A 31 1.90 0.23 1.35
N ARG A 32 3.20 0.54 1.32
CA ARG A 32 3.72 1.75 0.68
C ARG A 32 3.46 1.76 -0.82
N TRP A 33 3.60 0.62 -1.49
CA TRP A 33 3.29 0.55 -2.90
C TRP A 33 1.78 0.68 -3.17
N LEU A 34 0.95 -0.03 -2.40
CA LEU A 34 -0.51 0.03 -2.50
C LEU A 34 -1.08 1.44 -2.26
N SER A 35 -0.46 2.26 -1.41
CA SER A 35 -0.90 3.64 -1.20
C SER A 35 -0.65 4.58 -2.39
N GLN A 36 0.23 4.20 -3.32
CA GLN A 36 0.59 5.00 -4.49
C GLN A 36 -0.19 4.59 -5.75
N VAL A 37 -0.84 3.43 -5.73
CA VAL A 37 -1.42 2.82 -6.93
C VAL A 37 -2.88 2.45 -6.69
N ASN A 38 -3.76 2.88 -7.59
CA ASN A 38 -5.16 2.48 -7.54
C ASN A 38 -5.33 1.11 -8.19
N ILE A 39 -5.12 0.05 -7.42
CA ILE A 39 -5.17 -1.32 -7.92
C ILE A 39 -6.07 -2.20 -7.05
N GLN A 40 -6.60 -3.25 -7.66
CA GLN A 40 -7.17 -4.37 -6.95
C GLN A 40 -6.12 -5.47 -6.86
N LEU A 41 -5.67 -5.78 -5.65
CA LEU A 41 -4.81 -6.92 -5.39
C LEU A 41 -5.60 -8.22 -5.60
N VAL A 42 -5.03 -9.16 -6.35
CA VAL A 42 -5.67 -10.45 -6.65
C VAL A 42 -5.07 -11.56 -5.81
N SER A 43 -3.74 -11.64 -5.75
CA SER A 43 -3.04 -12.63 -4.93
C SER A 43 -1.61 -12.20 -4.59
N ILE A 44 -1.09 -12.77 -3.52
CA ILE A 44 0.30 -12.64 -3.08
C ILE A 44 0.92 -14.03 -3.10
N GLN A 45 2.13 -14.14 -3.66
CA GLN A 45 2.95 -15.35 -3.57
C GLN A 45 4.30 -15.00 -2.96
N LEU A 46 4.66 -15.74 -1.92
CA LEU A 46 6.00 -15.69 -1.32
C LEU A 46 6.78 -16.94 -1.71
N SER A 47 8.04 -16.75 -2.07
CA SER A 47 9.00 -17.82 -2.27
C SER A 47 10.33 -17.45 -1.63
N SER A 48 11.06 -18.45 -1.15
CA SER A 48 12.38 -18.27 -0.57
C SER A 48 13.35 -19.31 -1.11
N ALA A 49 14.60 -18.91 -1.29
CA ALA A 49 15.69 -19.79 -1.68
C ALA A 49 16.89 -19.55 -0.76
N SER A 50 17.42 -20.62 -0.19
CA SER A 50 18.61 -20.54 0.66
C SER A 50 19.85 -20.33 -0.21
N LEU A 51 20.62 -19.28 0.07
CA LEU A 51 21.94 -19.05 -0.53
C LEU A 51 23.05 -19.67 0.33
N SER A 52 22.86 -19.65 1.64
CA SER A 52 23.77 -20.22 2.64
C SER A 52 22.98 -20.56 3.91
N PRO A 53 23.60 -21.22 4.91
CA PRO A 53 22.95 -21.49 6.20
C PRO A 53 22.47 -20.24 6.95
N THR A 54 23.00 -19.06 6.62
CA THR A 54 22.72 -17.77 7.28
C THR A 54 22.15 -16.71 6.34
N SER A 55 21.91 -17.04 5.07
CA SER A 55 21.39 -16.11 4.07
C SER A 55 20.34 -16.77 3.18
N ILE A 56 19.21 -16.09 3.04
CA ILE A 56 18.11 -16.50 2.15
C ILE A 56 17.73 -15.34 1.25
N ILE A 57 17.43 -15.63 -0.02
CA ILE A 57 16.69 -14.71 -0.89
C ILE A 57 15.22 -15.00 -0.71
N VAL A 58 14.43 -13.94 -0.56
CA VAL A 58 12.98 -14.01 -0.55
C VAL A 58 12.43 -13.17 -1.69
N MET A 59 11.46 -13.72 -2.40
CA MET A 59 10.69 -13.04 -3.44
C MET A 59 9.23 -12.97 -3.00
N CYS A 60 8.65 -11.77 -3.11
CA CYS A 60 7.22 -11.53 -2.98
C CYS A 60 6.67 -11.06 -4.32
N MET A 61 5.76 -11.84 -4.90
CA MET A 61 5.07 -11.54 -6.15
C MET A 61 3.63 -11.12 -5.84
N LEU A 62 3.26 -9.93 -6.29
CA LEU A 62 1.90 -9.41 -6.20
C LEU A 62 1.25 -9.48 -7.58
N PHE A 63 0.14 -10.19 -7.67
CA PHE A 63 -0.71 -10.22 -8.86
C PHE A 63 -1.86 -9.25 -8.65
N TYR A 64 -2.06 -8.34 -9.61
CA TYR A 64 -3.05 -7.28 -9.46
C TYR A 64 -3.69 -6.89 -10.79
N LYS A 65 -4.80 -6.16 -10.68
CA LYS A 65 -5.46 -5.47 -11.78
C LYS A 65 -5.44 -3.98 -11.48
N GLU A 66 -5.04 -3.17 -12.45
CA GLU A 66 -5.21 -1.73 -12.33
C GLU A 66 -6.68 -1.40 -12.42
N LEU A 67 -7.12 -0.55 -11.50
CA LEU A 67 -8.45 0.04 -11.57
C LEU A 67 -8.30 1.30 -12.41
N SER A 68 -9.23 1.49 -13.36
CA SER A 68 -9.33 2.78 -14.04
C SER A 68 -9.38 3.89 -12.98
N PRO A 69 -8.71 5.02 -13.19
CA PRO A 69 -8.82 6.14 -12.26
C PRO A 69 -10.30 6.45 -12.10
N GLN A 70 -10.84 6.25 -10.89
CA GLN A 70 -12.16 6.79 -10.60
C GLN A 70 -12.01 8.30 -10.81
N PRO A 71 -12.86 8.92 -11.64
CA PRO A 71 -12.89 10.38 -11.68
C PRO A 71 -13.12 10.80 -10.23
N GLN A 72 -12.14 11.53 -9.66
CA GLN A 72 -12.32 12.16 -8.37
C GLN A 72 -13.63 12.91 -8.47
N THR A 73 -14.64 12.45 -7.75
CA THR A 73 -15.84 13.24 -7.54
C THR A 73 -15.30 14.48 -6.84
N GLN A 74 -15.14 15.56 -7.59
CA GLN A 74 -14.87 16.86 -7.01
C GLN A 74 -16.00 17.05 -6.00
N THR A 75 -15.69 16.90 -4.72
CA THR A 75 -16.46 17.55 -3.67
C THR A 75 -16.36 19.02 -4.03
N ALA A 76 -17.32 19.50 -4.81
CA ALA A 76 -17.61 20.91 -4.93
C ALA A 76 -17.73 21.38 -3.49
N SER A 77 -16.70 22.07 -2.99
CA SER A 77 -16.81 22.77 -1.72
C SER A 77 -17.83 23.86 -1.98
N SER A 78 -19.09 23.59 -1.66
CA SER A 78 -20.11 24.61 -1.58
C SER A 78 -19.67 25.54 -0.46
N THR A 79 -19.00 26.63 -0.82
CA THR A 79 -18.77 27.79 0.03
C THR A 79 -20.10 28.15 0.66
N PRO A 80 -20.29 28.11 1.99
CA PRO A 80 -21.46 28.72 2.59
C PRO A 80 -21.32 30.22 2.35
N ASN A 81 -22.17 30.75 1.48
CA ASN A 81 -22.28 32.15 1.16
C ASN A 81 -22.88 32.84 2.40
N ASN A 82 -22.03 33.16 3.38
CA ASN A 82 -22.43 33.76 4.64
C ASN A 82 -22.57 35.29 4.47
N GLY A 83 -23.54 35.68 3.65
CA GLY A 83 -23.86 37.06 3.32
C GLY A 83 -25.34 37.41 3.43
N ASP A 84 -26.17 36.55 4.01
CA ASP A 84 -27.60 36.80 4.23
C ASP A 84 -27.86 36.93 5.74
N LEU A 85 -27.60 38.13 6.27
CA LEU A 85 -28.05 38.53 7.61
C LEU A 85 -29.57 38.72 7.56
N PRO A 86 -30.36 38.10 8.48
CA PRO A 86 -31.78 38.42 8.57
C PRO A 86 -31.96 39.88 9.02
N PRO A 87 -33.01 40.59 8.55
CA PRO A 87 -33.24 41.98 8.92
C PRO A 87 -33.50 42.07 10.42
N VAL A 88 -32.68 42.84 11.13
CA VAL A 88 -32.95 43.24 12.51
C VAL A 88 -34.16 44.18 12.49
N GLU A 89 -35.30 43.71 12.98
CA GLU A 89 -36.40 44.58 13.43
C GLU A 89 -35.88 45.45 14.57
N ARG A 90 -35.78 46.76 14.34
CA ARG A 90 -35.56 47.72 15.42
C ARG A 90 -36.93 48.16 15.95
N TYR A 91 -37.19 47.79 17.21
CA TYR A 91 -38.12 48.50 18.09
C TYR A 91 -37.53 49.84 18.52
#